data_AF-A0A7K2P6R8-F1
#
_entry.id   AF-A0A7K2P6R8-F1
#
_cell.length_a   1.000
_cell.length_b   1.000
_cell.length_c   1.000
_cell.angle_alpha   90.00
_cell.angle_beta   90.00
_cell.angle_gamma   90.00
#
_symmetry.space_group_name_H-M   'P 1'
#
loop_
_entity.id
_entity.type
_entity.pdbx_description
1 polymer ?
#
loop_
_entity_poly.entity_id
_entity_poly.type
_entity_poly.pdbx_seq_one_letter_code
_entity_poly.pdbx_strand_id
1 'polypeptide(L)'
;MHELTALLREYDRARVYTDELWKDLSPHEVTWRPQEDSSAIGWHLGHQAHVAHFMIRNLTAAEPSPDPELDGLMDSANPEKFRGALPTVERLTTFRDTVAERVHARIGDIAAGRVGAPTQLTVVAGHLLLALINHEYQHDQWISEVRADHLGRTLPPDPASDWLSRIDGYLVCDPHV
;
A
#
# COMPACT_ATOMS: atom_id res chain seq x y z
N MET A 1 18.78 -8.35 10.87
CA MET A 1 19.19 -7.57 9.67
C MET A 1 18.64 -8.18 8.39
N HIS A 2 18.81 -9.48 8.13
CA HIS A 2 18.31 -10.14 6.91
C HIS A 2 16.77 -10.13 6.75
N GLU A 3 16.03 -10.07 7.85
CA GLU A 3 14.56 -10.07 7.84
C GLU A 3 13.97 -8.79 7.22
N LEU A 4 14.42 -7.60 7.66
CA LEU A 4 13.89 -6.33 7.13
C LEU A 4 14.15 -6.15 5.65
N THR A 5 15.33 -6.55 5.15
CA THR A 5 15.63 -6.47 3.71
C THR A 5 14.77 -7.44 2.91
N ALA A 6 14.45 -8.60 3.46
CA ALA A 6 13.58 -9.56 2.79
C ALA A 6 12.12 -9.09 2.80
N LEU A 7 11.64 -8.53 3.91
CA LEU A 7 10.33 -7.88 3.99
C LEU A 7 10.21 -6.67 3.06
N LEU A 8 11.25 -5.85 2.89
CA LEU A 8 11.23 -4.76 1.90
C LEU A 8 11.06 -5.27 0.47
N ARG A 9 11.70 -6.39 0.11
CA ARG A 9 11.49 -7.02 -1.20
C ARG A 9 10.06 -7.52 -1.37
N GLU A 10 9.45 -8.02 -0.31
CA GLU A 10 8.05 -8.44 -0.35
C GLU A 10 7.09 -7.24 -0.41
N TYR A 11 7.43 -6.13 0.25
CA TYR A 11 6.72 -4.85 0.10
C TYR A 11 6.79 -4.34 -1.35
N ASP A 12 7.95 -4.41 -1.99
CA ASP A 12 8.09 -4.07 -3.41
C ASP A 12 7.26 -5.00 -4.30
N ARG A 13 7.23 -6.30 -3.99
CA ARG A 13 6.41 -7.28 -4.71
C ARG A 13 4.92 -6.96 -4.61
N ALA A 14 4.43 -6.65 -3.40
CA ALA A 14 3.04 -6.27 -3.19
C ALA A 14 2.67 -5.04 -4.01
N ARG A 15 3.49 -3.98 -3.94
CA ARG A 15 3.27 -2.77 -4.74
C ARG A 15 3.30 -2.99 -6.24
N VAL A 16 4.22 -3.83 -6.72
CA VAL A 16 4.28 -4.20 -8.14
C VAL A 16 3.01 -4.93 -8.55
N TYR A 17 2.49 -5.83 -7.72
CA TYR A 17 1.22 -6.49 -7.98
C TYR A 17 0.06 -5.50 -8.01
N THR A 18 -0.03 -4.58 -7.05
CA THR A 18 -1.00 -3.48 -7.09
C THR A 18 -0.91 -2.72 -8.41
N ASP A 19 0.31 -2.40 -8.86
CA ASP A 19 0.55 -1.69 -10.11
C ASP A 19 0.03 -2.44 -11.35
N GLU A 20 0.21 -3.76 -11.42
CA GLU A 20 -0.34 -4.59 -12.50
C GLU A 20 -1.89 -4.59 -12.50
N LEU A 21 -2.54 -4.26 -11.39
CA LEU A 21 -4.00 -4.15 -11.32
C LEU A 21 -4.55 -2.84 -11.91
N TRP A 22 -3.74 -1.80 -12.14
CA TRP A 22 -4.28 -0.51 -12.59
C TRP A 22 -3.55 0.14 -13.76
N LYS A 23 -2.29 -0.21 -14.04
CA LYS A 23 -1.45 0.51 -15.02
C LYS A 23 -2.00 0.54 -16.46
N ASP A 24 -2.80 -0.44 -16.85
CA ASP A 24 -3.44 -0.51 -18.17
C ASP A 24 -4.82 0.16 -18.22
N LEU A 25 -5.33 0.64 -17.08
CA LEU A 25 -6.62 1.31 -16.98
C LEU A 25 -6.53 2.77 -17.42
N SER A 26 -7.59 3.28 -18.03
CA SER A 26 -7.71 4.70 -18.33
C SER A 26 -7.89 5.54 -17.06
N PRO A 27 -7.55 6.84 -17.07
CA PRO A 27 -7.80 7.71 -15.91
C PRO A 27 -9.27 7.74 -15.45
N HIS A 28 -10.20 7.58 -16.39
CA HIS A 28 -11.63 7.46 -16.07
C HIS A 28 -11.91 6.19 -15.27
N GLU A 29 -11.42 5.03 -15.72
CA GLU A 29 -11.59 3.76 -15.00
C GLU A 29 -10.96 3.79 -13.60
N VAL A 30 -9.80 4.43 -13.44
CA VAL A 30 -9.13 4.57 -12.13
C VAL A 30 -9.95 5.42 -11.15
N THR A 31 -10.67 6.44 -11.64
CA THR A 31 -11.43 7.38 -10.80
C THR A 31 -12.92 7.06 -10.69
N TRP A 32 -13.39 6.09 -11.48
CA TRP A 32 -14.77 5.64 -11.50
C TRP A 32 -15.09 4.74 -10.29
N ARG A 33 -16.34 4.84 -9.80
CA ARG A 33 -16.85 4.05 -8.68
C ARG A 33 -18.11 3.27 -9.10
N PRO A 34 -18.28 2.00 -8.68
CA PRO A 34 -19.47 1.20 -9.01
C PRO A 34 -20.78 1.75 -8.43
N GLN A 35 -20.76 2.19 -7.18
CA GLN A 35 -21.90 2.73 -6.44
C GLN A 35 -21.44 3.78 -5.41
N GLU A 36 -22.39 4.47 -4.77
CA GLU A 36 -22.11 5.56 -3.80
C GLU A 36 -21.24 5.09 -2.63
N ASP A 37 -21.53 3.90 -2.10
CA ASP A 37 -20.82 3.29 -0.98
C ASP A 37 -19.64 2.40 -1.43
N SER A 38 -19.05 2.70 -2.59
CA SER A 38 -17.83 2.04 -3.08
C SER A 38 -16.73 3.06 -3.34
N SER A 39 -15.50 2.65 -3.09
CA SER A 39 -14.32 3.42 -3.48
C SER A 39 -13.89 3.10 -4.89
N ALA A 40 -13.41 4.12 -5.59
CA ALA A 40 -12.73 3.93 -6.86
C ALA A 40 -11.33 3.33 -6.63
N ILE A 41 -10.78 2.67 -7.65
CA ILE A 41 -9.43 2.09 -7.61
C ILE A 41 -8.40 3.14 -7.15
N GLY A 42 -8.46 4.35 -7.71
CA GLY A 42 -7.57 5.46 -7.36
C GLY A 42 -7.61 5.87 -5.89
N TRP A 43 -8.72 5.66 -5.19
CA TRP A 43 -8.77 5.90 -3.74
C TRP A 43 -7.96 4.86 -2.98
N HIS A 44 -8.11 3.57 -3.31
CA HIS A 44 -7.31 2.50 -2.70
C HIS A 44 -5.82 2.71 -2.94
N LEU A 45 -5.44 3.14 -4.16
CA LEU A 45 -4.06 3.47 -4.51
C LEU A 45 -3.46 4.56 -3.60
N GLY A 46 -4.21 5.63 -3.35
CA GLY A 46 -3.78 6.68 -2.42
C GLY A 46 -3.81 6.23 -0.96
N HIS A 47 -4.83 5.48 -0.56
CA HIS A 47 -5.02 4.98 0.81
C HIS A 47 -3.89 4.06 1.26
N GLN A 48 -3.51 3.08 0.44
CA GLN A 48 -2.38 2.19 0.66
C GLN A 48 -1.09 2.98 1.00
N ALA A 49 -0.76 3.99 0.19
CA ALA A 49 0.40 4.86 0.44
C ALA A 49 0.21 5.75 1.68
N HIS A 50 -0.99 6.30 1.90
CA HIS A 50 -1.26 7.11 3.08
C HIS A 50 -1.04 6.31 4.38
N VAL A 51 -1.57 5.10 4.47
CA VAL A 51 -1.39 4.21 5.64
C VAL A 51 0.08 3.85 5.83
N ALA A 52 0.80 3.48 4.75
CA ALA A 52 2.22 3.17 4.81
C ALA A 52 3.04 4.35 5.37
N HIS A 53 2.81 5.55 4.85
CA HIS A 53 3.47 6.74 5.36
C HIS A 53 3.08 7.04 6.81
N PHE A 54 1.78 7.03 7.13
CA PHE A 54 1.26 7.33 8.47
C PHE A 54 1.84 6.41 9.54
N MET A 55 1.88 5.10 9.28
CA MET A 55 2.39 4.11 10.21
C MET A 55 3.91 4.25 10.42
N ILE A 56 4.68 4.35 9.33
CA ILE A 56 6.13 4.44 9.39
C ILE A 56 6.58 5.74 10.06
N ARG A 57 5.98 6.88 9.69
CA ARG A 57 6.36 8.16 10.29
C ARG A 57 6.05 8.19 11.79
N ASN A 58 4.86 7.76 12.21
CA ASN A 58 4.46 7.97 13.60
C ASN A 58 5.13 6.99 14.57
N LEU A 59 5.55 5.82 14.08
CA LEU A 59 6.12 4.76 14.91
C LEU A 59 7.63 4.61 14.77
N THR A 60 8.26 5.26 13.78
CA THR A 60 9.71 5.15 13.57
C THR A 60 10.43 6.48 13.40
N ALA A 61 9.82 7.51 12.82
CA ALA A 61 10.44 8.85 12.65
C ALA A 61 9.39 9.92 12.34
N ALA A 62 9.29 10.95 13.18
CA ALA A 62 8.34 12.04 13.01
C ALA A 62 8.65 12.88 11.75
N GLU A 63 8.16 12.43 10.60
CA GLU A 63 8.29 13.07 9.29
C GLU A 63 6.97 13.76 8.87
N PRO A 64 7.03 14.87 8.13
CA PRO A 64 5.84 15.51 7.56
C PRO A 64 5.26 14.68 6.41
N SER A 65 3.95 14.75 6.18
CA SER A 65 3.32 14.12 5.00
C SER A 65 3.91 14.62 3.69
N PRO A 66 4.19 13.74 2.70
CA PRO A 66 4.67 14.16 1.39
C PRO A 66 3.59 14.94 0.62
N ASP A 67 2.31 14.71 0.92
CA ASP A 67 1.19 15.46 0.34
C ASP A 67 0.06 15.61 1.39
N PRO A 68 0.13 16.61 2.28
CA PRO A 68 -0.82 16.78 3.38
C PRO A 68 -2.29 16.95 2.95
N GLU A 69 -2.53 17.42 1.72
CA GLU A 69 -3.89 17.55 1.19
C GLU A 69 -4.52 16.19 0.90
N LEU A 70 -3.71 15.17 0.58
CA LEU A 70 -4.20 13.81 0.37
C LEU A 70 -4.50 13.10 1.68
N ASP A 71 -3.87 13.47 2.79
CA ASP A 71 -4.06 12.76 4.07
C ASP A 71 -5.53 12.69 4.47
N GLY A 72 -6.26 13.80 4.42
CA GLY A 72 -7.68 13.82 4.75
C GLY A 72 -8.53 13.04 3.74
N LEU A 73 -8.19 13.08 2.46
CA LEU A 73 -8.93 12.39 1.41
C LEU A 73 -8.74 10.87 1.48
N MET A 74 -7.53 10.42 1.85
CA MET A 74 -7.14 9.02 1.90
C MET A 74 -7.38 8.37 3.27
N ASP A 75 -7.89 9.10 4.26
CA ASP A 75 -8.26 8.54 5.55
C ASP A 75 -9.53 7.67 5.43
N SER A 76 -9.41 6.37 5.75
CA SER A 76 -10.53 5.42 5.73
C SER A 76 -11.59 5.70 6.79
N ALA A 77 -11.28 6.50 7.82
CA ALA A 77 -12.27 6.98 8.78
C ALA A 77 -13.34 7.87 8.14
N ASN A 78 -13.07 8.42 6.95
CA ASN A 78 -14.07 9.12 6.15
C ASN A 78 -14.94 8.14 5.36
N PRO A 79 -16.28 8.15 5.56
CA PRO A 79 -17.21 7.32 4.79
C PRO A 79 -17.06 7.48 3.27
N GLU A 80 -17.34 6.42 2.52
CA GLU A 80 -17.13 6.30 1.07
C GLU A 80 -17.74 7.46 0.28
N LYS A 81 -18.98 7.83 0.60
CA LYS A 81 -19.70 8.94 -0.03
C LYS A 81 -19.00 10.31 0.14
N PHE A 82 -18.12 10.44 1.14
CA PHE A 82 -17.36 11.65 1.41
C PHE A 82 -15.93 11.61 0.85
N ARG A 83 -15.53 10.55 0.14
CA ARG A 83 -14.22 10.40 -0.52
C ARG A 83 -14.09 11.22 -1.82
N GLY A 84 -14.68 12.42 -1.81
CA GLY A 84 -14.44 13.55 -2.69
C GLY A 84 -14.29 13.31 -4.20
N ALA A 85 -13.68 14.30 -4.85
CA ALA A 85 -13.10 14.15 -6.17
C ALA A 85 -11.67 13.64 -6.01
N LEU A 86 -11.31 12.58 -6.73
CA LEU A 86 -9.98 12.01 -6.64
C LEU A 86 -8.94 12.88 -7.38
N PRO A 87 -7.69 12.90 -6.88
CA PRO A 87 -6.58 13.51 -7.60
C PRO A 87 -6.31 12.80 -8.94
N THR A 88 -5.47 13.41 -9.78
CA THR A 88 -5.05 12.79 -11.04
C THR A 88 -4.26 11.51 -10.78
N VAL A 89 -4.28 10.59 -11.76
CA VAL A 89 -3.46 9.37 -11.72
C VAL A 89 -1.98 9.71 -11.52
N GLU A 90 -1.47 10.73 -12.20
CA GLU A 90 -0.09 11.21 -12.05
C GLU A 90 0.25 11.63 -10.61
N ARG A 91 -0.64 12.37 -9.93
CA ARG A 91 -0.45 12.78 -8.53
C ARG A 91 -0.50 11.57 -7.59
N LEU A 92 -1.39 10.60 -7.82
CA LEU A 92 -1.44 9.36 -7.05
C LEU A 92 -0.16 8.53 -7.21
N THR A 93 0.32 8.36 -8.44
CA THR A 93 1.58 7.66 -8.72
C THR A 93 2.74 8.34 -8.03
N THR A 94 2.85 9.67 -8.16
CA THR A 94 3.91 10.46 -7.51
C THR A 94 3.87 10.31 -5.99
N PHE A 95 2.68 10.36 -5.39
CA PHE A 95 2.49 10.17 -3.96
C PHE A 95 2.91 8.75 -3.53
N ARG A 96 2.44 7.71 -4.25
CA ARG A 96 2.81 6.32 -4.00
C ARG A 96 4.33 6.12 -4.06
N ASP A 97 4.99 6.64 -5.09
CA ASP A 97 6.43 6.49 -5.29
C ASP A 97 7.22 7.20 -4.19
N THR A 98 6.86 8.45 -3.88
CA THR A 98 7.48 9.21 -2.79
C THR A 98 7.35 8.49 -1.44
N VAL A 99 6.17 7.91 -1.16
CA VAL A 99 5.98 7.13 0.06
C VAL A 99 6.86 5.88 0.06
N ALA A 100 6.94 5.13 -1.06
CA ALA A 100 7.82 3.96 -1.16
C ALA A 100 9.26 4.32 -0.81
N GLU A 101 9.77 5.39 -1.43
CA GLU A 101 11.13 5.85 -1.22
C GLU A 101 11.38 6.18 0.25
N ARG A 102 10.43 6.82 0.93
CA ARG A 102 10.53 7.14 2.37
C ARG A 102 10.47 5.89 3.23
N VAL A 103 9.60 4.93 2.94
CA VAL A 103 9.56 3.64 3.64
C VAL A 103 10.92 2.93 3.50
N HIS A 104 11.43 2.81 2.27
CA HIS A 104 12.74 2.20 2.01
C HIS A 104 13.88 2.90 2.72
N ALA A 105 13.94 4.24 2.62
CA ALA A 105 14.98 5.02 3.28
C ALA A 105 14.95 4.78 4.80
N ARG A 106 13.76 4.88 5.41
CA ARG A 106 13.62 4.76 6.86
C ARG A 106 13.91 3.36 7.37
N ILE A 107 13.37 2.33 6.72
CA ILE A 107 13.67 0.94 7.07
C ILE A 107 15.14 0.61 6.80
N GLY A 108 15.71 1.13 5.72
CA GLY A 108 17.13 0.97 5.39
C GLY A 108 18.04 1.58 6.47
N ASP A 109 17.69 2.75 7.01
CA ASP A 109 18.38 3.36 8.14
C ASP A 109 18.28 2.51 9.41
N ILE A 110 17.09 1.97 9.72
CA ILE A 110 16.89 1.07 10.87
C ILE A 110 17.74 -0.19 10.71
N ALA A 111 17.69 -0.84 9.54
CA ALA A 111 18.44 -2.05 9.25
C ALA A 111 19.95 -1.83 9.32
N ALA A 112 20.44 -0.64 8.92
CA ALA A 112 21.84 -0.27 9.00
C ALA A 112 22.27 0.29 10.37
N GLY A 113 21.37 0.35 11.35
CA GLY A 113 21.65 0.87 12.69
C GLY A 113 21.89 2.38 12.76
N ARG A 114 21.47 3.15 11.74
CA ARG A 114 21.64 4.61 11.66
C ARG A 114 20.55 5.39 12.39
N VAL A 115 20.02 4.81 13.45
CA VAL A 115 18.87 5.32 14.23
C VAL A 115 19.14 5.16 15.72
N GLY A 116 18.44 5.92 16.56
CA GLY A 116 18.40 5.64 17.99
C GLY A 116 17.72 4.30 18.27
N ALA A 117 18.21 3.55 19.26
CA ALA A 117 17.67 2.24 19.66
C ALA A 117 17.45 1.23 18.50
N PRO A 118 18.47 0.96 17.66
CA PRO A 118 18.30 0.22 16.41
C PRO A 118 17.77 -1.21 16.58
N THR A 119 18.16 -1.91 17.65
CA THR A 119 17.63 -3.25 17.96
C THR A 119 16.13 -3.22 18.24
N GLN A 120 15.65 -2.24 19.01
CA GLN A 120 14.23 -2.10 19.32
C GLN A 120 13.44 -1.68 18.07
N LEU A 121 13.95 -0.72 17.30
CA LEU A 121 13.31 -0.30 16.06
C LEU A 121 13.31 -1.39 14.99
N THR A 122 14.27 -2.32 14.99
CA THR A 122 14.25 -3.48 14.08
C THR A 122 13.01 -4.35 14.33
N VAL A 123 12.66 -4.60 15.59
CA VAL A 123 11.47 -5.38 15.95
C VAL A 123 10.20 -4.65 15.50
N VAL A 124 10.09 -3.36 15.80
CA VAL A 124 8.94 -2.53 15.39
C VAL A 124 8.80 -2.49 13.87
N ALA A 125 9.89 -2.23 13.16
CA ALA A 125 9.92 -2.17 11.70
C ALA A 125 9.47 -3.48 11.03
N GLY A 126 9.85 -4.64 11.58
CA GLY A 126 9.45 -5.94 11.04
C GLY A 126 7.95 -6.12 11.09
N HIS A 127 7.33 -5.87 12.24
CA HIS A 127 5.88 -5.93 12.39
C HIS A 127 5.14 -4.91 11.53
N LEU A 128 5.68 -3.69 11.41
CA LEU A 128 5.08 -2.67 10.56
C LEU A 128 5.10 -3.07 9.09
N LEU A 129 6.24 -3.54 8.57
CA LEU A 129 6.31 -3.98 7.17
C LEU A 129 5.35 -5.13 6.91
N LEU A 130 5.28 -6.12 7.79
CA LEU A 130 4.36 -7.23 7.62
C LEU A 130 2.89 -6.77 7.60
N ALA A 131 2.53 -5.83 8.48
CA ALA A 131 1.19 -5.23 8.48
C ALA A 131 0.93 -4.44 7.20
N LEU A 132 1.89 -3.67 6.71
CA LEU A 132 1.74 -2.86 5.49
C LEU A 132 1.65 -3.72 4.22
N ILE A 133 2.45 -4.78 4.11
CA ILE A 133 2.38 -5.74 3.01
C ILE A 133 1.00 -6.38 2.94
N ASN A 134 0.51 -6.87 4.08
CA ASN A 134 -0.82 -7.49 4.15
C ASN A 134 -1.95 -6.49 3.92
N HIS A 135 -1.79 -5.25 4.38
CA HIS A 135 -2.73 -4.17 4.08
C HIS A 135 -2.75 -3.81 2.59
N GLU A 136 -1.60 -3.81 1.91
CA GLU A 136 -1.52 -3.65 0.45
C GLU A 136 -2.33 -4.75 -0.24
N TYR A 137 -2.06 -6.02 0.06
CA TYR A 137 -2.76 -7.16 -0.54
C TYR A 137 -4.26 -7.22 -0.19
N GLN A 138 -4.66 -6.77 1.01
CA GLN A 138 -6.07 -6.62 1.36
C GLN A 138 -6.78 -5.65 0.43
N HIS A 139 -6.16 -4.51 0.15
CA HIS A 139 -6.69 -3.53 -0.80
C HIS A 139 -6.62 -4.00 -2.24
N ASP A 140 -5.61 -4.80 -2.61
CA ASP A 140 -5.51 -5.40 -3.94
C ASP A 140 -6.67 -6.34 -4.24
N GLN A 141 -7.22 -7.02 -3.22
CA GLN A 141 -8.44 -7.83 -3.38
C GLN A 141 -9.63 -6.95 -3.80
N TRP A 142 -9.84 -5.81 -3.14
CA TRP A 142 -10.91 -4.87 -3.51
C TRP A 142 -10.68 -4.25 -4.90
N ILE A 143 -9.44 -3.89 -5.23
CA ILE A 143 -9.09 -3.40 -6.57
C ILE A 143 -9.38 -4.49 -7.62
N SER A 144 -9.05 -5.75 -7.33
CA SER A 144 -9.29 -6.89 -8.22
C SER A 144 -10.78 -7.12 -8.47
N GLU A 145 -11.62 -7.04 -7.44
CA GLU A 145 -13.08 -7.13 -7.57
C GLU A 145 -13.63 -6.02 -8.47
N VAL A 146 -13.21 -4.76 -8.28
CA VAL A 146 -13.62 -3.66 -9.15
C VAL A 146 -13.12 -3.87 -10.59
N ARG A 147 -11.86 -4.28 -10.76
CA ARG A 147 -11.24 -4.52 -12.07
C ARG A 147 -11.95 -5.64 -12.84
N ALA A 148 -12.20 -6.78 -12.22
CA ALA A 148 -12.78 -7.94 -12.88
C ALA A 148 -14.30 -7.82 -13.01
N ASP A 149 -15.01 -7.62 -11.90
CA ASP A 149 -16.46 -7.77 -11.85
C ASP A 149 -17.19 -6.55 -12.42
N HIS A 150 -16.61 -5.35 -12.26
CA HIS A 150 -17.24 -4.10 -12.68
C HIS A 150 -16.67 -3.52 -13.98
N LEU A 151 -15.37 -3.64 -14.21
CA LEU A 151 -14.72 -3.15 -15.44
C LEU A 151 -14.54 -4.24 -16.52
N GLY A 152 -14.76 -5.52 -16.19
CA GLY A 152 -14.61 -6.63 -17.13
C GLY A 152 -13.17 -6.85 -17.61
N ARG A 153 -12.17 -6.43 -16.82
CA ARG A 153 -10.75 -6.52 -17.16
C ARG A 153 -10.14 -7.79 -16.56
N THR A 154 -9.27 -8.45 -17.32
CA THR A 154 -8.55 -9.63 -16.85
C THR A 154 -7.63 -9.28 -15.67
N LEU A 155 -7.62 -10.14 -14.65
CA LEU A 155 -6.69 -10.03 -13.53
C LEU A 155 -5.29 -10.52 -13.94
N PRO A 156 -4.22 -9.83 -13.51
CA PRO A 156 -2.87 -10.40 -13.55
C PRO A 156 -2.80 -11.66 -12.67
N PRO A 157 -1.82 -12.55 -12.91
CA PRO A 157 -1.59 -13.68 -12.02
C PRO A 157 -1.15 -13.20 -10.63
N ASP A 158 -1.47 -13.99 -9.61
CA ASP A 158 -0.98 -13.75 -8.25
C ASP A 158 0.57 -13.66 -8.22
N PRO A 159 1.13 -12.80 -7.36
CA PRO A 159 2.57 -12.71 -7.20
C PRO A 159 3.12 -14.01 -6.59
N ALA A 160 4.27 -14.45 -7.07
CA ALA A 160 4.95 -15.64 -6.56
C ALA A 160 5.90 -15.29 -5.40
N SER A 161 5.66 -15.88 -4.23
CA SER A 161 6.53 -15.80 -3.05
C SER A 161 6.23 -16.99 -2.13
N ASP A 162 7.26 -17.57 -1.51
CA ASP A 162 7.10 -18.69 -0.58
C ASP A 162 6.38 -18.27 0.72
N TRP A 163 6.25 -16.97 0.97
CA TRP A 163 5.54 -16.41 2.13
C TRP A 163 4.07 -16.13 1.87
N LEU A 164 3.60 -16.28 0.62
CA LEU A 164 2.24 -15.96 0.27
C LEU A 164 1.35 -17.19 0.30
N SER A 165 0.21 -17.03 0.97
CA SER A 165 -0.88 -17.99 0.97
C SER A 165 -2.21 -17.26 0.86
N ARG A 166 -3.30 -18.01 0.65
CA ARG A 166 -4.65 -17.45 0.67
C ARG A 166 -5.36 -17.80 1.96
N ILE A 167 -5.87 -16.78 2.65
CA ILE A 167 -6.68 -16.91 3.87
C ILE A 167 -7.95 -16.08 3.65
N ASP A 168 -9.11 -16.72 3.79
CA ASP A 168 -10.43 -16.10 3.62
C ASP A 168 -10.59 -15.34 2.28
N GLY A 169 -9.91 -15.80 1.23
CA GLY A 169 -9.92 -15.18 -0.10
C GLY A 169 -8.83 -14.12 -0.32
N TYR A 170 -8.19 -13.63 0.73
CA TYR A 170 -7.13 -12.62 0.65
C TYR A 170 -5.76 -13.27 0.49
N LEU A 171 -4.89 -12.64 -0.32
CA LEU A 171 -3.45 -12.93 -0.27
C LEU A 171 -2.89 -12.43 1.05
N VAL A 172 -2.21 -13.31 1.77
CA VAL A 172 -1.60 -13.02 3.06
C VAL A 172 -0.14 -13.44 3.01
N CYS A 173 0.73 -12.48 3.31
CA CYS A 173 2.15 -12.70 3.56
C CYS A 173 2.36 -13.11 5.02
N ASP A 174 2.96 -14.28 5.22
CA ASP A 174 3.45 -14.73 6.52
C ASP A 174 4.84 -15.38 6.36
N PRO A 175 5.92 -14.73 6.84
CA PRO A 175 7.28 -15.24 6.73
C PRO A 175 7.59 -16.37 7.73
N HIS A 176 6.63 -16.79 8.56
CA HIS A 176 6.82 -17.79 9.62
C HIS A 176 6.12 -19.13 9.36
N VAL A 177 5.47 -19.29 8.20
CA VAL A 177 4.77 -20.52 7.81
C VAL A 177 5.63 -21.38 6.90
#